data_AF-A0A382N731-F1
#
_entry.id   AF-A0A382N731-F1
#
_cell.length_a   1.000
_cell.length_b   1.000
_cell.length_c   1.000
_cell.angle_alpha   90.00
_cell.angle_beta   90.00
_cell.angle_gamma   90.00
#
_symmetry.space_group_name_H-M   'P 1'
#
loop_
_entity.id
_entity.type
_entity.pdbx_description
1 polymer ?
#
loop_
_entity_poly.entity_id
_entity_poly.type
_entity_poly.pdbx_seq_one_letter_code
_entity_poly.pdbx_strand_id
1 'polypeptide(L)' 'MEKPATVQYYGTGRRKDSVARVYLRPGDGNIVVNKRPVEEYFGRDTLKMILRQ' A
#
# COMPACT_ATOMS: atom_id res chain seq x y z
N MET A 1 20.93 12.25 -18.29
CA MET A 1 19.70 11.41 -18.39
C MET A 1 18.73 11.91 -17.35
N GLU A 2 17.73 12.68 -17.77
CA GLU A 2 16.65 13.16 -16.89
C GLU A 2 15.83 11.95 -16.44
N LYS A 3 15.73 11.74 -15.12
CA LYS A 3 14.78 10.79 -14.57
C LYS A 3 13.39 11.40 -14.74
N PRO A 4 12.42 10.73 -15.40
CA PRO A 4 11.06 11.23 -15.40
C PRO A 4 10.61 11.38 -13.96
N ALA A 5 9.98 12.51 -13.64
CA ALA A 5 9.43 12.77 -12.31
C ALA A 5 8.54 11.57 -11.95
N THR A 6 8.95 10.81 -10.93
CA THR A 6 8.18 9.65 -10.50
C THR A 6 6.95 10.19 -9.82
N VAL A 7 5.79 10.09 -10.48
CA VAL A 7 4.52 10.51 -9.91
C VAL A 7 4.26 9.61 -8.71
N GLN A 8 4.44 10.16 -7.51
CA GLN A 8 4.24 9.45 -6.26
C GLN A 8 3.16 10.18 -5.47
N TYR A 9 2.03 9.50 -5.30
CA TYR A 9 0.95 10.00 -4.47
C TYR A 9 1.22 9.58 -3.03
N TYR A 10 1.29 10.57 -2.14
CA TYR A 10 1.40 10.34 -0.71
C TYR A 10 0.03 10.43 -0.06
N GLY A 11 -0.30 9.43 0.75
CA GLY A 11 -1.53 9.39 1.52
C GLY A 11 -1.28 8.88 2.94
N THR A 12 -2.07 9.37 3.88
CA THR A 12 -2.11 8.85 5.25
C THR A 12 -3.50 8.33 5.55
N GLY A 13 -3.57 7.17 6.23
CA GLY A 13 -4.81 6.59 6.70
C GLY A 13 -4.73 6.37 8.21
N ARG A 14 -5.83 6.59 8.94
CA ARG A 14 -5.92 6.31 10.37
C ARG A 14 -7.24 5.60 10.67
N ARG A 15 -7.19 4.53 11.47
CA ARG A 15 -8.37 3.86 12.02
C ARG A 15 -8.09 3.46 13.47
N LYS A 16 -8.88 3.98 14.41
CA LYS A 16 -8.60 3.84 15.86
C LYS A 16 -7.17 4.31 16.15
N ASP A 17 -6.35 3.47 16.77
CA ASP A 17 -4.94 3.74 17.08
C ASP A 17 -3.99 3.37 15.92
N SER A 18 -4.49 2.72 14.87
CA SER A 18 -3.66 2.31 13.72
C SER A 18 -3.46 3.46 12.74
N VAL A 19 -2.21 3.66 12.31
CA VAL A 19 -1.81 4.68 11.32
C VAL A 19 -1.05 4.01 10.17
N ALA A 20 -1.46 4.31 8.94
CA ALA A 20 -0.84 3.84 7.72
C ALA A 20 -0.30 5.02 6.90
N ARG A 21 0.92 4.88 6.39
CA ARG A 21 1.53 5.80 5.41
C ARG A 21 1.61 5.05 4.08
N VAL A 22 0.96 5.59 3.05
CA VAL A 22 0.81 4.97 1.75
C VAL A 22 1.52 5.80 0.70
N TYR A 23 2.26 5.11 -0.15
CA TYR A 23 2.93 5.69 -1.31
C TYR A 23 2.42 4.98 -2.55
N LEU A 24 1.60 5.66 -3.35
CA LEU A 24 1.08 5.14 -4.60
C LEU A 24 1.98 5.59 -5.74
N ARG A 25 2.38 4.65 -6.60
CA ARG A 25 3.12 4.92 -7.83
C ARG A 25 2.46 4.15 -8.97
N PRO A 26 2.35 4.73 -10.17
CA PRO A 26 1.87 3.98 -11.33
C PRO A 26 2.87 2.85 -11.65
N GLY A 27 2.37 1.63 -11.85
CA GLY A 27 3.20 0.43 -12.07
C GLY A 27 2.40 -0.86 -11.99
N ASP A 28 3.09 -1.98 -11.75
CA ASP A 28 2.59 -3.37 -11.84
C ASP A 28 1.50 -3.76 -10.83
N GLY A 29 0.97 -2.82 -10.05
CA GLY A 29 -0.08 -3.09 -9.05
C GLY A 29 0.39 -3.90 -7.84
N ASN A 30 1.71 -4.05 -7.64
CA ASN A 30 2.27 -4.76 -6.49
C ASN A 30 2.06 -3.99 -5.19
N ILE A 31 1.36 -4.60 -4.23
CA ILE A 31 1.09 -4.02 -2.90
C ILE A 31 2.00 -4.69 -1.87
N VAL A 32 2.78 -3.89 -1.15
CA VAL A 32 3.71 -4.36 -0.12
C VAL A 32 3.46 -3.56 1.16
N VAL A 33 3.32 -4.25 2.29
CA VAL A 33 3.09 -3.64 3.61
C VAL A 33 4.27 -4.01 4.51
N ASN A 34 4.98 -3.01 5.05
CA ASN A 34 6.13 -3.22 5.93
C ASN A 34 7.17 -4.22 5.38
N LYS A 35 7.47 -4.14 4.07
CA LYS A 35 8.39 -5.05 3.33
C LYS A 35 7.91 -6.50 3.20
N ARG A 36 6.65 -6.79 3.54
CA ARG A 36 6.03 -8.11 3.36
C ARG A 36 4.90 -8.03 2.32
N PRO A 37 4.63 -9.11 1.56
CA PRO A 37 3.47 -9.17 0.69
C PRO A 37 2.18 -9.10 1.52
N VAL A 38 1.11 -8.56 0.94
CA VAL A 38 -0.21 -8.42 1.60
C VAL A 38 -0.71 -9.77 2.12
N GLU A 39 -0.43 -10.83 1.38
CA GLU A 39 -0.83 -12.20 1.66
C GLU A 39 -0.23 -12.74 2.97
N GLU A 40 1.01 -12.35 3.28
CA GLU A 40 1.73 -12.76 4.50
C GLU A 40 1.43 -11.80 5.68
N TYR A 41 1.23 -10.51 5.38
CA TYR A 41 0.96 -9.51 6.43
C TYR A 41 -0.45 -9.67 7.03
N PHE A 42 -1.46 -9.93 6.19
CA PHE A 42 -2.84 -10.12 6.63
C PHE A 42 -3.18 -11.61 6.74
N GLY A 43 -3.22 -12.13 7.97
CA GLY A 43 -3.55 -13.53 8.22
C GLY A 43 -5.03 -13.91 8.03
N ARG A 44 -5.92 -12.96 7.71
CA ARG A 44 -7.36 -13.21 7.46
C ARG A 44 -7.73 -12.74 6.06
N ASP A 45 -8.39 -13.59 5.29
CA ASP A 45 -8.77 -13.28 3.90
C ASP A 45 -9.79 -12.14 3.80
N THR A 46 -10.62 -11.94 4.83
CA THR A 46 -11.54 -10.79 4.90
C THR A 46 -10.81 -9.45 4.89
N LEU A 47 -9.63 -9.37 5.53
CA LEU A 47 -8.83 -8.15 5.53
C LEU A 47 -8.18 -7.88 4.17
N LYS A 48 -7.86 -8.95 3.42
CA LYS A 48 -7.35 -8.84 2.04
C LYS A 48 -8.41 -8.32 1.08
N MET A 49 -9.67 -8.76 1.24
CA MET A 49 -10.79 -8.27 0.46
C MET A 49 -11.04 -6.77 0.67
N ILE A 50 -11.02 -6.31 1.93
CA ILE A 50 -11.23 -4.88 2.27
C ILE A 50 -10.14 -3.99 1.65
N LEU A 51 -8.92 -4.50 1.51
CA LEU A 51 -7.81 -3.74 0.91
C LEU A 51 -7.94 -3.56 -0.61
N ARG A 52 -8.66 -4.46 -1.29
CA ARG A 52 -8.88 -4.45 -2.75
C ARG A 52 -10.20 -3.80 -3.17
N GLN A 53 -11.02 -3.39 -2.21
CA GLN A 53 -12.27 -2.67 -2.44
C GLN A 53 -11.99 -1.20 -2.78
#